data_AF-A0A2H0SFM6-F1
#
_entry.id   AF-A0A2H0SFM6-F1
#
_cell.length_a   1.000
_cell.length_b   1.000
_cell.length_c   1.000
_cell.angle_alpha   90.00
_cell.angle_beta   90.00
_cell.angle_gamma   90.00
#
_symmetry.space_group_name_H-M   'P 1'
#
loop_
_entity.id
_entity.type
_entity.pdbx_description
1 polymer ?
#
loop_
_entity_poly.entity_id
_entity_poly.type
_entity_poly.pdbx_seq_one_letter_code
_entity_poly.pdbx_strand_id
1 'polypeptide(L)'
;PSSISFNKLYLSGTWNITSEYAENKSAGSIVFSYEAKNVYITAGSAEEVEVEIYKDDVFVKKITIKNETLYTLIQNADYGKHVLRIVIPKAGLQAFTFTFG
;
A
#
# COMPACT_ATOMS: atom_id res chain seq x y z
N PRO A 1 12.27 -7.63 -0.42
CA PRO A 1 13.66 -7.21 -0.10
C PRO A 1 14.24 -8.17 0.95
N SER A 2 15.56 -8.34 1.05
CA SER A 2 16.18 -9.19 2.07
C SER A 2 16.15 -8.58 3.48
N SER A 3 16.07 -7.25 3.57
CA SER A 3 15.84 -6.50 4.81
C SER A 3 14.95 -5.28 4.57
N ILE A 4 14.18 -4.90 5.59
CA ILE A 4 13.27 -3.74 5.56
C ILE A 4 13.86 -2.66 6.46
N SER A 5 14.10 -1.48 5.89
CA SER A 5 14.56 -0.30 6.62
C SER A 5 13.38 0.61 6.97
N PHE A 6 13.46 1.25 8.12
CA PHE A 6 12.47 2.23 8.57
C PHE A 6 12.33 3.39 7.58
N ASN A 7 11.09 3.85 7.36
CA ASN A 7 10.75 4.95 6.44
C ASN A 7 11.29 4.78 5.02
N LYS A 8 11.43 3.53 4.56
CA LYS A 8 11.83 3.22 3.17
C LYS A 8 10.73 2.44 2.46
N LEU A 9 10.35 2.94 1.29
CA LEU A 9 9.36 2.31 0.41
C LEU A 9 10.04 1.28 -0.48
N TYR A 10 9.42 0.10 -0.59
CA TYR A 10 9.86 -0.97 -1.47
C TYR A 10 8.71 -1.36 -2.39
N LEU A 11 8.98 -1.36 -3.69
CA LEU A 11 8.06 -1.79 -4.72
C LEU A 11 8.58 -3.11 -5.31
N SER A 12 7.72 -4.13 -5.36
CA SER A 12 7.99 -5.40 -6.03
C SER A 12 7.04 -5.58 -7.21
N GLY A 13 7.51 -6.26 -8.26
CA GLY A 13 6.83 -6.35 -9.54
C GLY A 13 7.26 -5.24 -10.51
N THR A 14 6.52 -5.09 -11.60
CA THR A 14 6.77 -4.07 -12.63
C THR A 14 5.92 -2.85 -12.34
N TRP A 15 6.55 -1.68 -12.25
CA TRP A 15 5.88 -0.41 -11.97
C TRP A 15 6.16 0.60 -13.07
N ASN A 16 5.12 1.34 -13.46
CA ASN A 16 5.23 2.57 -14.22
C ASN A 16 5.17 3.73 -13.24
N ILE A 17 6.27 4.46 -13.09
CA ILE A 17 6.37 5.60 -12.17
C ILE A 17 6.23 6.88 -12.99
N THR A 18 5.20 7.66 -12.69
CA THR A 18 4.95 8.97 -13.30
C THR A 18 5.30 10.08 -12.32
N SER A 19 5.08 11.34 -12.71
CA SER A 19 5.21 12.49 -11.80
C SER A 19 4.17 12.52 -10.69
N GLU A 20 3.05 11.81 -10.83
CA GLU A 20 1.89 11.91 -9.93
C GLU A 20 1.63 10.62 -9.14
N TYR A 21 1.89 9.46 -9.73
CA TYR A 21 1.61 8.17 -9.11
C TYR A 21 2.55 7.07 -9.61
N ALA A 22 2.62 5.99 -8.84
CA ALA A 22 3.19 4.72 -9.28
C ALA A 22 2.07 3.75 -9.61
N GLU A 23 2.10 3.16 -10.80
CA GLU A 23 1.11 2.18 -11.25
C GLU A 23 1.73 0.80 -11.44
N ASN A 24 1.15 -0.24 -10.82
CA ASN A 24 1.63 -1.60 -11.04
C ASN A 24 1.13 -2.15 -12.39
N LYS A 25 2.06 -2.65 -13.21
CA LYS A 25 1.78 -3.22 -14.54
C LYS A 25 1.57 -4.73 -14.54
N SER A 26 1.79 -5.36 -13.40
CA SER A 26 1.61 -6.81 -13.17
C SER A 26 1.38 -7.06 -11.67
N ALA A 27 1.23 -8.33 -11.28
CA ALA A 27 1.20 -8.69 -9.86
C ALA A 27 2.42 -8.10 -9.13
N GLY A 28 2.19 -7.52 -7.95
CA GLY A 28 3.22 -6.79 -7.25
C GLY A 28 2.90 -6.60 -5.77
N SER A 29 3.78 -5.89 -5.08
CA SER A 29 3.57 -5.53 -3.69
C SER A 29 4.23 -4.22 -3.32
N ILE A 30 3.64 -3.52 -2.36
CA ILE A 30 4.25 -2.37 -1.68
C ILE A 30 4.61 -2.80 -0.27
N VAL A 31 5.83 -2.50 0.18
CA VAL A 31 6.25 -2.70 1.58
C VAL A 31 6.77 -1.38 2.14
N PHE A 32 6.30 -1.01 3.32
CA PHE A 32 6.70 0.22 4.00
C PHE A 32 6.75 0.01 5.52
N SER A 33 7.91 0.27 6.13
CA SER A 33 8.03 0.31 7.59
C SER A 33 7.74 1.72 8.07
N TYR A 34 6.76 1.84 8.97
CA TYR A 34 6.20 3.11 9.42
C TYR A 34 6.06 3.15 10.94
N GLU A 35 5.84 4.35 11.47
CA GLU A 35 5.51 4.57 12.88
C GLU A 35 4.29 5.49 12.93
N ALA A 36 3.12 4.92 13.22
CA ALA A 36 1.83 5.61 13.24
C ALA A 36 0.76 4.77 13.93
N LYS A 37 -0.36 5.40 14.32
CA LYS A 37 -1.54 4.68 14.79
C LYS A 37 -2.40 4.23 13.60
N ASN A 38 -2.56 5.11 12.62
CA ASN A 38 -3.40 4.92 11.44
C ASN A 38 -2.57 5.09 10.17
N VAL A 39 -2.90 4.31 9.14
CA VAL A 39 -2.29 4.42 7.81
C VAL A 39 -3.37 4.50 6.75
N TYR A 40 -3.22 5.46 5.86
CA TYR A 40 -4.08 5.69 4.72
C TYR A 40 -3.26 5.74 3.43
N ILE A 41 -3.91 5.48 2.31
CA ILE A 41 -3.33 5.67 0.98
C ILE A 41 -4.31 6.46 0.11
N THR A 42 -3.82 7.49 -0.57
CA THR A 42 -4.54 8.04 -1.72
C THR A 42 -4.21 7.16 -2.91
N ALA A 43 -5.21 6.48 -3.46
CA ALA A 43 -5.07 5.51 -4.53
C ALA A 43 -6.26 5.58 -5.49
N GLY A 44 -6.11 5.02 -6.68
CA GLY A 44 -7.16 4.87 -7.68
C GLY A 44 -6.87 3.70 -8.62
N SER A 45 -7.81 3.41 -9.51
CA SER A 45 -7.59 2.50 -10.63
C SER A 45 -8.61 2.73 -11.73
N ALA A 46 -8.19 2.60 -12.99
CA ALA A 46 -9.10 2.65 -14.14
C ALA A 46 -10.11 1.49 -14.11
N GLU A 47 -9.67 0.31 -13.69
CA GLU A 47 -10.48 -0.89 -13.52
C GLU A 47 -10.42 -1.32 -12.05
N GLU A 48 -11.49 -1.92 -11.54
CA GLU A 48 -11.51 -2.33 -10.14
C GLU A 48 -10.35 -3.29 -9.78
N VAL A 49 -9.55 -2.94 -8.77
CA VAL A 49 -8.46 -3.77 -8.26
C VAL A 49 -8.66 -4.12 -6.79
N GLU A 50 -8.66 -5.40 -6.47
CA GLU A 50 -8.63 -5.89 -5.09
C GLU A 50 -7.18 -6.00 -4.61
N VAL A 51 -6.89 -5.48 -3.42
CA VAL A 51 -5.57 -5.59 -2.78
C VAL A 51 -5.71 -6.16 -1.38
N GLU A 52 -4.68 -6.86 -0.93
CA GLU A 52 -4.61 -7.47 0.40
C GLU A 52 -3.67 -6.66 1.30
N ILE A 53 -4.14 -6.33 2.50
CA ILE A 53 -3.41 -5.56 3.48
C ILE A 53 -2.89 -6.49 4.57
N TYR A 54 -1.58 -6.41 4.82
CA TYR A 54 -0.88 -7.13 5.89
C TYR A 54 -0.18 -6.13 6.80
N LYS A 55 -0.22 -6.38 8.10
CA LYS A 55 0.55 -5.65 9.12
C LYS A 55 1.40 -6.66 9.88
N ASP A 56 2.71 -6.45 9.91
CA ASP A 56 3.67 -7.35 10.54
C ASP A 56 3.48 -8.81 10.08
N ASP A 57 3.32 -8.97 8.75
CA ASP A 57 3.03 -10.23 8.05
C ASP A 57 1.71 -10.94 8.41
N VAL A 58 0.89 -10.34 9.27
CA VAL A 58 -0.46 -10.82 9.58
C VAL A 58 -1.47 -10.18 8.62
N PHE A 59 -2.30 -11.01 7.98
CA PHE A 59 -3.39 -10.53 7.13
C PHE A 59 -4.38 -9.69 7.95
N VAL A 60 -4.73 -8.51 7.45
CA VAL A 60 -5.68 -7.59 8.08
C VAL A 60 -7.02 -7.63 7.36
N LYS A 61 -7.01 -7.34 6.06
CA LYS A 61 -8.22 -7.26 5.24
C LYS A 61 -7.90 -7.18 3.75
N LYS A 62 -8.93 -7.38 2.92
CA LYS A 62 -8.95 -6.98 1.52
C LYS A 62 -9.64 -5.63 1.37
N ILE A 63 -9.17 -4.81 0.44
CA ILE A 63 -9.86 -3.59 0.03
C ILE A 63 -9.95 -3.53 -1.50
N THR A 64 -11.05 -2.99 -1.98
CA THR A 64 -11.28 -2.73 -3.39
C THR A 64 -10.94 -1.27 -3.68
N ILE A 65 -10.09 -1.06 -4.68
CA ILE A 65 -9.67 0.27 -5.13
C ILE A 65 -10.22 0.49 -6.54
N LYS A 66 -10.87 1.64 -6.72
CA LYS A 66 -11.42 2.07 -8.01
C LYS A 66 -11.33 3.59 -8.14
N ASN A 67 -12.14 4.31 -7.38
CA ASN A 67 -12.12 5.78 -7.44
C ASN A 67 -10.82 6.33 -6.84
N GLU A 68 -10.31 7.42 -7.41
CA GLU A 68 -9.21 8.18 -6.83
C GLU A 68 -9.66 8.84 -5.52
N THR A 69 -9.31 8.23 -4.39
CA THR A 69 -9.71 8.72 -3.06
C THR A 69 -8.78 8.20 -1.97
N LEU A 70 -9.05 8.62 -0.74
CA LEU A 70 -8.33 8.18 0.45
C LEU A 70 -8.92 6.85 0.96
N TYR A 71 -8.11 5.80 0.97
CA TYR A 71 -8.46 4.50 1.51
C TYR A 71 -7.79 4.28 2.87
N THR A 72 -8.56 3.81 3.84
CA THR A 72 -8.04 3.46 5.16
C THR A 72 -7.45 2.05 5.14
N LEU A 73 -6.15 1.93 5.40
CA LEU A 73 -5.44 0.65 5.38
C LEU A 73 -5.37 0.03 6.78
N ILE A 74 -4.89 0.78 7.76
CA ILE A 74 -4.68 0.33 9.13
C ILE A 74 -5.31 1.34 10.10
N GLN A 75 -5.98 0.81 11.13
CA GLN A 75 -6.45 1.58 12.29
C GLN A 75 -6.12 0.79 13.56
N ASN A 76 -5.15 1.27 14.34
CA ASN A 76 -4.79 0.66 15.62
C ASN A 76 -5.42 1.43 16.79
N ALA A 77 -5.45 0.81 17.97
CA ALA A 77 -5.78 1.51 19.21
C ALA A 77 -4.66 2.48 19.61
N ASP A 78 -3.41 2.01 19.49
CA ASP A 78 -2.21 2.69 19.97
C ASP A 78 -1.24 3.03 18.82
N TYR A 79 -0.35 3.98 19.09
CA TYR A 79 0.74 4.38 18.21
C TYR A 79 1.89 3.38 18.30
N GLY A 80 2.50 3.00 17.17
CA GLY A 80 3.58 2.02 17.18
C GLY A 80 4.31 1.88 15.84
N LYS A 81 5.44 1.17 15.89
CA LYS A 81 6.24 0.81 14.72
C LYS A 81 5.74 -0.50 14.13
N HIS A 82 5.50 -0.51 12.83
CA HIS A 82 4.96 -1.66 12.12
C HIS A 82 5.51 -1.74 10.69
N VAL A 83 5.33 -2.90 10.07
CA VAL A 83 5.56 -3.11 8.63
C VAL A 83 4.21 -3.28 7.95
N LEU A 84 3.89 -2.36 7.05
CA LEU A 84 2.79 -2.49 6.11
C LEU A 84 3.27 -3.27 4.89
N ARG A 85 2.50 -4.29 4.48
CA ARG A 85 2.63 -4.95 3.18
C ARG A 85 1.29 -4.95 2.46
N ILE A 86 1.26 -4.40 1.25
CA ILE A 86 0.12 -4.43 0.34
C ILE A 86 0.45 -5.42 -0.77
N VAL A 87 -0.36 -6.48 -0.92
CA VAL A 87 -0.23 -7.42 -2.04
C VAL A 87 -1.28 -7.08 -3.09
N ILE A 88 -0.83 -7.01 -4.34
CA ILE A 88 -1.63 -6.53 -5.47
C ILE A 88 -1.61 -7.64 -6.53
N PRO A 89 -2.61 -8.54 -6.54
CA PRO A 89 -2.59 -9.74 -7.40
C PRO A 89 -2.68 -9.44 -8.90
N LYS A 90 -3.20 -8.27 -9.30
CA LYS A 90 -3.44 -7.87 -10.68
C LYS A 90 -2.93 -6.45 -10.96
N ALA A 91 -2.63 -6.14 -12.22
CA ALA A 91 -2.25 -4.79 -12.64
C ALA A 91 -3.36 -3.75 -12.37
N GLY A 92 -2.98 -2.47 -12.25
CA GLY A 92 -3.91 -1.34 -12.34
C GLY A 92 -4.00 -0.42 -11.12
N LEU A 93 -3.43 -0.78 -9.97
CA LEU A 93 -3.38 0.13 -8.82
C LEU A 93 -2.52 1.35 -9.17
N GLN A 94 -3.11 2.54 -9.08
CA GLN A 94 -2.40 3.83 -9.09
C GLN A 94 -2.25 4.30 -7.65
N ALA A 95 -1.02 4.26 -7.12
CA ALA A 95 -0.70 4.72 -5.77
C ALA A 95 -0.08 6.12 -5.81
N PHE A 96 -0.73 7.09 -5.17
CA PHE A 96 -0.29 8.49 -5.16
C PHE A 96 0.59 8.79 -3.95
N THR A 97 0.06 8.54 -2.74
CA THR A 97 0.80 8.83 -1.50
C THR A 97 0.24 8.05 -0.30
N PHE A 98 1.07 7.87 0.72
CA PHE A 98 0.66 7.43 2.05
C PHE A 98 0.49 8.63 2.98
N THR A 99 -0.52 8.57 3.83
CA THR A 99 -0.70 9.53 4.94
C THR A 99 -0.90 8.77 6.26
N PHE A 100 -0.57 9.43 7.36
CA PHE A 100 -0.44 8.81 8.69
C PHE A 100 -1.11 9.68 9.75
N GLY A 101 -1.62 9.04 10.80
CA GLY A 101 -2.20 9.70 11.97
C GLY A 101 -2.47 8.73 13.09
#